data_AF-A0A534MYB1-F1
#
_entry.id   AF-A0A534MYB1-F1
#
_cell.length_a   1.000
_cell.length_b   1.000
_cell.length_c   1.000
_cell.angle_alpha   90.00
_cell.angle_beta   90.00
_cell.angle_gamma   90.00
#
_symmetry.space_group_name_H-M   'P 1'
#
loop_
_entity.id
_entity.type
_entity.pdbx_description
1 polymer ?
#
loop_
_entity_poly.entity_id
_entity_poly.type
_entity_poly.pdbx_seq_one_letter_code
_entity_poly.pdbx_strand_id
1 'polypeptide(L)'
;MTLGVVKLMRPTATPRTEKAARTNTTVSAPSPSAILPMRTLVPRERASTHKRSLSFSTLRTSTRNPFMFHRAYGAGDPMVSSQSLAKSIVKGSLRPKPDEVVLISTYPHTIELAEATALECQKAGADPALWLDTDALFYGNFKNYSVESLHRVSGHCVGLLDYVNSYVWLNGPRNPAPMATVPREKFAAMFEGEKAHFDKMFAKVPKNVSLAIGQVTRERAKTYGLNYPKWKAMVEAATVVNTERLASLGNLVAGLVSRPVDVRVTADNGTKLKFRLAGPERKPYVHDGVISDEDLAVGTLASRSVDLPTGEVGIAPVEESASGTFVADVPIPQRGRLVEGLSWTFRNGKVTDFSAKKNLPFAQTNWAEATGSKDVFGEVSFGLNSKALPGFMQNSIVAGTVSISIGDNRGAGGKNDSSYGFSAPLAHGTVEIGGKTVIQDGTWTI
;
A
#
# COMPACT_ATOMS: atom_id res chain seq x y z
N MET A 1 10.82 -48.93 27.07
CA MET A 1 9.93 -50.04 27.47
C MET A 1 8.48 -49.60 27.20
N THR A 2 7.81 -50.28 26.26
CA THR A 2 6.44 -50.87 26.37
C THR A 2 5.38 -50.10 27.19
N LEU A 3 4.10 -49.91 26.82
CA LEU A 3 3.23 -50.21 25.68
C LEU A 3 1.81 -49.67 26.04
N GLY A 4 0.89 -49.50 25.06
CA GLY A 4 -0.59 -49.52 25.26
C GLY A 4 -1.28 -48.14 25.19
N VAL A 5 -1.99 -47.73 24.14
CA VAL A 5 -3.27 -48.20 23.53
C VAL A 5 -4.48 -48.11 24.47
N VAL A 6 -5.38 -47.13 24.23
CA VAL A 6 -6.84 -47.31 24.28
C VAL A 6 -7.51 -46.43 23.20
N LYS A 7 -8.36 -47.08 22.40
CA LYS A 7 -9.31 -46.55 21.40
C LYS A 7 -10.72 -46.93 21.87
N LEU A 8 -11.74 -46.19 21.42
CA LEU A 8 -13.23 -46.43 21.39
C LEU A 8 -13.95 -45.20 21.99
N MET A 9 -15.04 -44.62 21.49
CA MET A 9 -16.10 -45.05 20.57
C MET A 9 -16.92 -43.81 20.12
N ARG A 10 -17.58 -43.87 18.96
CA ARG A 10 -18.77 -43.10 18.49
C ARG A 10 -19.74 -44.16 17.89
N PRO A 11 -20.99 -43.88 17.46
CA PRO A 11 -21.98 -42.81 17.70
C PRO A 11 -23.42 -43.38 18.00
N THR A 12 -24.44 -42.55 18.25
CA THR A 12 -25.84 -42.85 17.85
C THR A 12 -26.77 -41.62 17.74
N ALA A 13 -27.79 -41.78 16.90
CA ALA A 13 -28.71 -40.86 16.23
C ALA A 13 -29.82 -40.14 17.07
N THR A 14 -30.41 -39.14 16.38
CA THR A 14 -31.71 -38.40 16.42
C THR A 14 -32.98 -39.29 16.61
N PRO A 15 -34.29 -38.84 16.64
CA PRO A 15 -34.92 -37.61 16.05
C PRO A 15 -36.20 -37.03 16.76
N ARG A 16 -36.93 -36.13 16.03
CA ARG A 16 -38.36 -35.65 16.12
C ARG A 16 -38.55 -34.20 16.62
N THR A 17 -39.42 -33.33 16.09
CA THR A 17 -40.50 -33.36 15.06
C THR A 17 -41.03 -31.93 14.82
N GLU A 18 -41.51 -31.65 13.58
CA GLU A 18 -42.75 -30.91 13.15
C GLU A 18 -43.06 -29.49 13.70
N LYS A 19 -43.76 -28.55 13.03
CA LYS A 19 -44.34 -28.31 11.70
C LYS A 19 -44.90 -26.88 11.70
N ALA A 20 -45.06 -26.32 10.48
CA ALA A 20 -46.13 -25.37 10.07
C ALA A 20 -46.12 -23.96 10.69
N ALA A 21 -46.61 -22.88 10.06
CA ALA A 21 -46.99 -22.47 8.71
C ALA A 21 -47.52 -21.04 8.91
N ARG A 22 -47.31 -20.10 7.96
CA ARG A 22 -48.36 -19.18 7.47
C ARG A 22 -47.82 -18.17 6.47
N THR A 23 -48.73 -17.84 5.58
CA THR A 23 -48.68 -17.14 4.29
C THR A 23 -49.03 -15.65 4.38
N ASN A 24 -48.60 -14.91 3.35
CA ASN A 24 -49.12 -13.66 2.77
C ASN A 24 -49.06 -12.39 3.66
N THR A 25 -48.78 -11.17 3.16
CA THR A 25 -49.30 -10.53 1.95
C THR A 25 -48.44 -9.29 1.60
N THR A 26 -48.49 -8.93 0.31
CA THR A 26 -47.93 -7.79 -0.45
C THR A 26 -48.32 -6.36 -0.01
N VAL A 27 -47.67 -5.37 -0.66
CA VAL A 27 -48.07 -3.97 -1.02
C VAL A 27 -46.93 -2.99 -0.60
N SER A 28 -46.40 -2.02 -1.38
CA SER A 28 -46.73 -1.41 -2.66
C SER A 28 -45.45 -0.72 -3.22
N ALA A 29 -45.39 -0.56 -4.54
CA ALA A 29 -44.55 0.42 -5.22
C ALA A 29 -45.46 1.46 -5.89
N PRO A 30 -44.92 2.65 -6.22
CA PRO A 30 -45.36 3.34 -7.44
C PRO A 30 -44.19 3.77 -8.33
N SER A 31 -44.33 3.50 -9.63
CA SER A 31 -43.80 4.34 -10.72
C SER A 31 -44.90 5.36 -11.11
N PRO A 32 -44.64 6.41 -11.93
CA PRO A 32 -44.61 6.20 -13.39
C PRO A 32 -43.70 7.17 -14.21
N SER A 33 -43.31 6.69 -15.42
CA SER A 33 -43.37 7.33 -16.77
C SER A 33 -42.98 8.81 -16.95
N ALA A 34 -42.37 9.30 -18.04
CA ALA A 34 -41.94 8.83 -19.36
C ALA A 34 -41.24 10.03 -20.07
N ILE A 35 -40.86 9.85 -21.35
CA ILE A 35 -40.67 10.86 -22.42
C ILE A 35 -39.21 11.09 -22.88
N LEU A 36 -38.93 10.64 -24.12
CA LEU A 36 -37.95 11.17 -25.09
C LEU A 36 -38.76 11.83 -26.23
N PRO A 37 -38.28 12.82 -27.03
CA PRO A 37 -37.32 12.50 -28.12
C PRO A 37 -36.43 13.66 -28.73
N MET A 38 -35.52 13.26 -29.64
CA MET A 38 -34.94 13.93 -30.86
C MET A 38 -34.12 15.26 -30.80
N ARG A 39 -32.85 15.29 -31.29
CA ARG A 39 -32.30 15.78 -32.62
C ARG A 39 -32.46 17.31 -32.82
N THR A 40 -31.45 18.14 -33.14
CA THR A 40 -30.59 18.20 -34.35
C THR A 40 -29.58 19.39 -34.32
N LEU A 41 -28.49 19.28 -35.13
CA LEU A 41 -27.79 20.30 -35.96
C LEU A 41 -26.68 21.24 -35.41
N VAL A 42 -25.61 21.31 -36.23
CA VAL A 42 -24.34 22.11 -36.23
C VAL A 42 -24.50 23.35 -37.14
N PRO A 43 -23.63 24.40 -37.13
CA PRO A 43 -22.36 24.48 -37.94
C PRO A 43 -21.22 25.23 -37.18
N ARG A 44 -19.88 25.14 -37.39
CA ARG A 44 -18.89 25.04 -38.51
C ARG A 44 -18.43 26.40 -39.10
N GLU A 45 -17.12 26.73 -39.01
CA GLU A 45 -16.22 27.42 -40.00
C GLU A 45 -14.80 27.63 -39.36
N ARG A 46 -13.65 27.12 -39.87
CA ARG A 46 -12.76 27.38 -41.06
C ARG A 46 -11.84 28.62 -40.94
N ALA A 47 -10.50 28.42 -40.81
CA ALA A 47 -9.41 28.53 -41.83
C ALA A 47 -8.87 29.98 -41.99
N SER A 48 -7.63 30.36 -42.32
CA SER A 48 -6.56 29.75 -43.13
C SER A 48 -5.18 30.49 -42.98
N THR A 49 -4.09 29.76 -43.23
CA THR A 49 -2.81 30.06 -43.95
C THR A 49 -2.26 31.49 -44.13
N HIS A 50 -0.91 31.63 -44.09
CA HIS A 50 -0.08 32.08 -45.23
C HIS A 50 1.45 31.84 -45.02
N LYS A 51 2.10 31.28 -46.04
CA LYS A 51 3.56 31.22 -46.29
C LYS A 51 3.91 32.30 -47.32
N ARG A 52 5.11 32.91 -47.25
CA ARG A 52 5.94 33.26 -48.44
C ARG A 52 7.39 33.60 -48.05
N SER A 53 8.28 33.28 -48.99
CA SER A 53 9.73 33.18 -48.94
C SER A 53 10.43 34.20 -49.87
N LEU A 54 11.79 34.16 -49.88
CA LEU A 54 12.76 34.69 -50.89
C LEU A 54 13.26 36.14 -50.66
N SER A 55 14.52 36.55 -50.85
CA SER A 55 15.70 35.93 -51.50
C SER A 55 16.96 36.85 -51.38
N PHE A 56 18.14 36.21 -51.23
CA PHE A 56 19.53 36.52 -51.70
C PHE A 56 20.18 37.92 -51.60
N SER A 57 21.41 37.99 -51.02
CA SER A 57 22.68 38.02 -51.79
C SER A 57 23.94 37.98 -50.89
N THR A 58 25.06 37.62 -51.52
CA THR A 58 26.34 37.01 -51.08
C THR A 58 27.49 37.97 -50.71
N LEU A 59 28.39 37.59 -49.78
CA LEU A 59 29.83 37.26 -50.03
C LEU A 59 30.65 36.93 -48.75
N ARG A 60 31.23 35.70 -48.72
CA ARG A 60 32.57 35.22 -48.22
C ARG A 60 33.23 35.93 -47.02
N THR A 61 33.71 35.30 -45.93
CA THR A 61 34.51 34.06 -45.75
C THR A 61 34.66 33.73 -44.23
N SER A 62 35.11 32.50 -43.91
CA SER A 62 35.69 32.05 -42.63
C SER A 62 34.75 31.35 -41.61
N THR A 63 34.65 30.03 -41.81
CA THR A 63 34.50 28.94 -40.82
C THR A 63 34.15 29.28 -39.37
N ARG A 64 32.88 29.08 -38.99
CA ARG A 64 32.40 28.44 -37.74
C ARG A 64 30.86 28.41 -37.78
N ASN A 65 30.28 27.22 -37.66
CA ASN A 65 28.85 26.98 -37.81
C ASN A 65 28.22 26.88 -36.40
N PRO A 66 27.35 27.80 -35.95
CA PRO A 66 26.53 27.58 -34.76
C PRO A 66 25.11 27.18 -35.22
N PHE A 67 24.97 25.96 -35.73
CA PHE A 67 23.65 25.34 -35.72
C PHE A 67 23.35 24.93 -34.27
N MET A 68 22.46 25.70 -33.63
CA MET A 68 21.75 25.29 -32.43
C MET A 68 20.96 24.02 -32.75
N PHE A 69 21.59 22.88 -32.57
CA PHE A 69 20.90 21.62 -32.36
C PHE A 69 20.11 21.74 -31.06
N HIS A 70 18.81 21.47 -31.15
CA HIS A 70 18.04 20.99 -30.01
C HIS A 70 18.87 19.93 -29.31
N ARG A 71 19.30 20.23 -28.09
CA ARG A 71 20.04 19.29 -27.25
C ARG A 71 19.10 18.14 -26.99
N ALA A 72 19.32 17.04 -27.72
CA ALA A 72 18.73 15.77 -27.42
C ALA A 72 18.96 15.48 -25.94
N TYR A 73 17.87 15.23 -25.21
CA TYR A 73 17.93 14.58 -23.91
C TYR A 73 18.64 13.24 -24.12
N GLY A 74 19.91 13.19 -23.76
CA GLY A 74 20.81 12.08 -24.03
C GLY A 74 21.89 11.99 -22.97
N ALA A 75 21.50 11.51 -21.79
CA ALA A 75 22.30 10.73 -20.85
C ALA A 75 21.28 10.17 -19.86
N GLY A 76 20.76 8.97 -20.16
CA GLY A 76 19.79 8.32 -19.31
C GLY A 76 20.37 8.07 -17.93
N ASP A 77 19.61 8.38 -16.89
CA ASP A 77 19.84 7.78 -15.58
C ASP A 77 20.01 6.27 -15.78
N PRO A 78 21.06 5.64 -15.21
CA PRO A 78 21.32 4.24 -15.45
C PRO A 78 20.09 3.43 -15.04
N MET A 79 19.56 2.66 -15.99
CA MET A 79 18.48 1.72 -15.74
C MET A 79 18.86 0.85 -14.54
N VAL A 80 17.98 0.80 -13.54
CA VAL A 80 18.22 0.00 -12.33
C VAL A 80 18.32 -1.47 -12.72
N SER A 81 19.54 -1.99 -12.79
CA SER A 81 19.76 -3.41 -13.06
C SER A 81 19.36 -4.25 -11.85
N SER A 82 18.95 -5.50 -12.08
CA SER A 82 18.68 -6.47 -11.02
C SER A 82 19.85 -6.56 -10.04
N GLN A 83 21.09 -6.53 -10.54
CA GLN A 83 22.30 -6.61 -9.73
C GLN A 83 22.52 -5.37 -8.85
N SER A 84 22.37 -4.17 -9.40
CA SER A 84 22.54 -2.93 -8.62
C SER A 84 21.46 -2.79 -7.55
N LEU A 85 20.22 -3.19 -7.87
CA LEU A 85 19.12 -3.17 -6.91
C LEU A 85 19.32 -4.22 -5.81
N ALA A 86 19.67 -5.45 -6.17
CA ALA A 86 20.01 -6.50 -5.21
C ALA A 86 21.08 -6.06 -4.20
N LYS A 87 22.14 -5.41 -4.68
CA LYS A 87 23.19 -4.87 -3.81
C LYS A 87 22.63 -3.79 -2.86
N SER A 88 21.76 -2.91 -3.35
CA SER A 88 21.11 -1.89 -2.54
C SER A 88 20.19 -2.50 -1.49
N ILE A 89 19.38 -3.50 -1.85
CA ILE A 89 18.50 -4.23 -0.93
C ILE A 89 19.33 -4.84 0.21
N VAL A 90 20.36 -5.61 -0.13
CA VAL A 90 21.10 -6.40 0.88
C VAL A 90 21.99 -5.50 1.73
N LYS A 91 22.82 -4.65 1.10
CA LYS A 91 23.84 -3.86 1.81
C LYS A 91 23.31 -2.55 2.37
N GLY A 92 22.31 -1.96 1.71
CA GLY A 92 21.70 -0.70 2.12
C GLY A 92 20.53 -0.93 3.07
N SER A 93 19.51 -1.67 2.62
CA SER A 93 18.25 -1.78 3.36
C SER A 93 18.27 -2.86 4.45
N LEU A 94 18.51 -4.12 4.06
CA LEU A 94 18.33 -5.28 4.94
C LEU A 94 19.46 -5.44 5.96
N ARG A 95 20.71 -5.18 5.54
CA ARG A 95 21.93 -5.29 6.33
C ARG A 95 21.96 -6.60 7.13
N PRO A 96 21.91 -7.78 6.48
CA PRO A 96 21.86 -9.04 7.20
C PRO A 96 23.18 -9.30 7.95
N LYS A 97 23.08 -9.98 9.09
CA LYS A 97 24.24 -10.49 9.84
C LYS A 97 24.75 -11.79 9.18
N PRO A 98 26.01 -12.18 9.44
CA PRO A 98 26.47 -13.53 9.10
C PRO A 98 25.53 -14.59 9.67
N ASP A 99 25.28 -15.64 8.88
CA ASP A 99 24.39 -16.77 9.15
C ASP A 99 22.91 -16.39 9.38
N GLU A 100 22.53 -15.13 9.11
CA GLU A 100 21.14 -14.70 9.21
C GLU A 100 20.28 -15.39 8.14
N VAL A 101 19.22 -16.07 8.57
CA VAL A 101 18.29 -16.75 7.65
C VAL A 101 17.40 -15.72 6.97
N VAL A 102 17.50 -15.63 5.64
CA VAL A 102 16.74 -14.68 4.81
C VAL A 102 15.81 -15.43 3.87
N LEU A 103 14.50 -15.23 3.99
CA LEU A 103 13.54 -15.77 3.01
C LEU A 103 13.17 -14.71 1.97
N ILE A 104 13.36 -15.04 0.70
CA ILE A 104 13.10 -14.14 -0.43
C ILE A 104 11.88 -14.69 -1.19
N SER A 105 10.73 -14.03 -1.05
CA SER A 105 9.53 -14.36 -1.84
C SER A 105 9.66 -13.79 -3.25
N THR A 106 9.30 -14.60 -4.25
CA THR A 106 9.40 -14.24 -5.66
C THR A 106 8.24 -14.80 -6.48
N TYR A 107 8.01 -14.20 -7.64
CA TYR A 107 7.11 -14.67 -8.70
C TYR A 107 7.92 -14.93 -9.97
N PRO A 108 7.36 -15.65 -10.98
CA PRO A 108 8.10 -15.96 -12.21
C PRO A 108 8.72 -14.74 -12.91
N HIS A 109 8.08 -13.57 -12.84
CA HIS A 109 8.59 -12.34 -13.46
C HIS A 109 9.60 -11.56 -12.61
N THR A 110 9.89 -12.00 -11.39
CA THR A 110 10.86 -11.38 -10.48
C THR A 110 12.02 -12.31 -10.10
N ILE A 111 12.07 -13.54 -10.64
CA ILE A 111 13.11 -14.54 -10.32
C ILE A 111 14.53 -13.97 -10.50
N GLU A 112 14.80 -13.24 -11.58
CA GLU A 112 16.13 -12.68 -11.84
C GLU A 112 16.61 -11.75 -10.70
N LEU A 113 15.71 -10.90 -10.18
CA LEU A 113 16.01 -10.03 -9.06
C LEU A 113 16.10 -10.82 -7.74
N ALA A 114 15.29 -11.86 -7.56
CA ALA A 114 15.35 -12.74 -6.40
C ALA A 114 16.68 -13.47 -6.31
N GLU A 115 17.14 -14.05 -7.42
CA GLU A 115 18.44 -14.72 -7.54
C GLU A 115 19.58 -13.74 -7.27
N ALA A 116 19.57 -12.56 -7.91
CA ALA A 116 20.57 -11.54 -7.66
C ALA A 116 20.63 -11.13 -6.18
N THR A 117 19.46 -11.01 -5.53
CA THR A 117 19.35 -10.68 -4.09
C THR A 117 19.89 -11.81 -3.22
N ALA A 118 19.55 -13.07 -3.51
CA ALA A 118 20.08 -14.23 -2.81
C ALA A 118 21.61 -14.30 -2.90
N LEU A 119 22.17 -14.08 -4.10
CA LEU A 119 23.61 -14.08 -4.30
C LEU A 119 24.30 -12.94 -3.53
N GLU A 120 23.68 -11.76 -3.42
CA GLU A 120 24.20 -10.68 -2.57
C GLU A 120 24.09 -11.01 -1.07
N CYS A 121 23.04 -11.71 -0.63
CA CYS A 121 22.94 -12.23 0.74
C CYS A 121 24.10 -13.21 1.05
N GLN A 122 24.38 -14.16 0.15
CA GLN A 122 25.51 -15.09 0.32
C GLN A 122 26.85 -14.34 0.42
N LYS A 123 27.06 -13.31 -0.40
CA LYS A 123 28.27 -12.46 -0.32
C LYS A 123 28.37 -11.68 0.99
N ALA A 124 27.24 -11.41 1.65
CA ALA A 124 27.18 -10.80 2.98
C ALA A 124 27.33 -11.83 4.11
N GLY A 125 27.46 -13.13 3.79
CA GLY A 125 27.56 -14.22 4.75
C GLY A 125 26.21 -14.68 5.33
N ALA A 126 25.09 -14.21 4.79
CA ALA A 126 23.75 -14.64 5.20
C ALA A 126 23.34 -15.96 4.53
N ASP A 127 22.28 -16.59 5.02
CA ASP A 127 21.72 -17.86 4.50
C ASP A 127 20.36 -17.63 3.80
N PRO A 128 20.34 -17.39 2.48
CA PRO A 128 19.11 -17.09 1.76
C PRO A 128 18.40 -18.34 1.24
N ALA A 129 17.08 -18.34 1.29
CA ALA A 129 16.21 -19.27 0.58
C ALA A 129 15.20 -18.51 -0.30
N LEU A 130 14.84 -19.09 -1.45
CA LEU A 130 13.80 -18.56 -2.33
C LEU A 130 12.46 -19.25 -2.05
N TRP A 131 11.39 -18.46 -1.97
CA TRP A 131 10.01 -18.94 -1.92
C TRP A 131 9.28 -18.51 -3.21
N LEU A 132 8.97 -19.48 -4.08
CA LEU A 132 8.31 -19.21 -5.34
C LEU A 132 6.78 -19.27 -5.19
N ASP A 133 6.14 -18.13 -5.39
CA ASP A 133 4.70 -18.03 -5.60
C ASP A 133 4.37 -17.91 -7.09
N THR A 134 3.16 -18.31 -7.48
CA THR A 134 2.67 -18.13 -8.84
C THR A 134 1.23 -17.62 -8.83
N ASP A 135 0.82 -16.90 -9.89
CA ASP A 135 -0.58 -16.51 -10.06
C ASP A 135 -1.51 -17.72 -10.01
N ALA A 136 -1.10 -18.86 -10.59
CA ALA A 136 -1.88 -20.08 -10.59
C ALA A 136 -2.10 -20.63 -9.17
N LEU A 137 -1.07 -20.65 -8.32
CA LEU A 137 -1.17 -21.09 -6.94
C LEU A 137 -1.98 -20.11 -6.09
N PHE A 138 -1.69 -18.80 -6.22
CA PHE A 138 -2.42 -17.74 -5.51
C PHE A 138 -3.92 -17.79 -5.80
N TYR A 139 -4.32 -17.84 -7.07
CA TYR A 139 -5.74 -17.96 -7.43
C TYR A 139 -6.30 -19.36 -7.19
N GLY A 140 -5.45 -20.38 -7.22
CA GLY A 140 -5.78 -21.76 -6.86
C GLY A 140 -6.27 -21.87 -5.43
N ASN A 141 -5.70 -21.11 -4.48
CA ASN A 141 -6.15 -21.09 -3.08
C ASN A 141 -7.65 -20.76 -2.98
N PHE A 142 -8.13 -19.73 -3.68
CA PHE A 142 -9.54 -19.33 -3.64
C PHE A 142 -10.48 -20.30 -4.36
N LYS A 143 -9.96 -21.03 -5.36
CA LYS A 143 -10.73 -22.02 -6.13
C LYS A 143 -10.83 -23.36 -5.40
N ASN A 144 -9.75 -23.80 -4.78
CA ASN A 144 -9.61 -25.17 -4.30
C ASN A 144 -9.91 -25.31 -2.80
N TYR A 145 -9.62 -24.29 -1.99
CA TYR A 145 -9.92 -24.36 -0.56
C TYR A 145 -11.36 -23.96 -0.27
N SER A 146 -11.98 -24.64 0.71
CA SER A 146 -13.26 -24.21 1.28
C SER A 146 -13.08 -22.90 2.07
N VAL A 147 -14.18 -22.20 2.36
CA VAL A 147 -14.15 -21.03 3.27
C VAL A 147 -13.57 -21.43 4.62
N GLU A 148 -14.04 -22.55 5.19
CA GLU A 148 -13.51 -23.11 6.44
C GLU A 148 -12.00 -23.37 6.40
N SER A 149 -11.47 -23.86 5.28
CA SER A 149 -10.03 -24.10 5.14
C SER A 149 -9.24 -22.80 5.12
N LEU A 150 -9.77 -21.74 4.50
CA LEU A 150 -9.13 -20.43 4.43
C LEU A 150 -9.07 -19.70 5.78
N HIS A 151 -9.99 -19.99 6.71
CA HIS A 151 -9.90 -19.50 8.10
C HIS A 151 -8.74 -20.11 8.89
N ARG A 152 -8.12 -21.19 8.40
CA ARG A 152 -7.00 -21.83 9.08
C ARG A 152 -5.70 -21.19 8.61
N VAL A 153 -4.92 -20.70 9.56
CA VAL A 153 -3.57 -20.21 9.27
C VAL A 153 -2.73 -21.31 8.62
N SER A 154 -1.96 -20.94 7.60
CA SER A 154 -1.03 -21.87 6.97
C SER A 154 0.06 -22.29 7.95
N GLY A 155 0.25 -23.60 8.10
CA GLY A 155 1.35 -24.16 8.89
C GLY A 155 2.72 -23.72 8.39
N HIS A 156 2.87 -23.48 7.08
CA HIS A 156 4.10 -22.93 6.51
C HIS A 156 4.35 -21.50 6.98
N CYS A 157 3.33 -20.63 6.99
CA CYS A 157 3.49 -19.24 7.41
C CYS A 157 3.97 -19.15 8.87
N VAL A 158 3.31 -19.88 9.78
CA VAL A 158 3.72 -19.87 11.19
C VAL A 158 5.03 -20.62 11.45
N GLY A 159 5.29 -21.72 10.76
CA GLY A 159 6.51 -22.51 10.97
C GLY A 159 7.76 -21.79 10.45
N LEU A 160 7.69 -21.18 9.26
CA LEU A 160 8.78 -20.37 8.73
C LEU A 160 9.05 -19.16 9.61
N LEU A 161 8.01 -18.58 10.22
CA LEU A 161 8.23 -17.52 11.20
C LEU A 161 9.00 -17.96 12.43
N ASP A 162 9.13 -19.24 12.79
CA ASP A 162 10.08 -19.60 13.86
C ASP A 162 11.52 -19.56 13.34
N TYR A 163 11.71 -19.99 12.10
CA TYR A 163 13.01 -20.19 11.46
C TYR A 163 13.65 -18.89 10.91
N VAL A 164 12.89 -18.08 10.19
CA VAL A 164 13.42 -16.97 9.35
C VAL A 164 13.65 -15.69 10.17
N ASN A 165 14.80 -15.05 10.03
CA ASN A 165 15.08 -13.77 10.71
C ASN A 165 14.65 -12.55 9.89
N SER A 166 14.75 -12.69 8.57
CA SER A 166 14.61 -11.60 7.60
C SER A 166 13.81 -12.03 6.39
N TYR A 167 12.96 -11.13 5.89
CA TYR A 167 12.19 -11.35 4.68
C TYR A 167 12.50 -10.31 3.62
N VAL A 168 12.59 -10.76 2.38
CA VAL A 168 12.55 -9.89 1.19
C VAL A 168 11.32 -10.26 0.37
N TRP A 169 10.43 -9.30 0.12
CA TRP A 169 9.16 -9.51 -0.55
C TRP A 169 9.18 -8.87 -1.93
N LEU A 170 9.28 -9.68 -3.00
CA LEU A 170 9.16 -9.17 -4.36
C LEU A 170 7.71 -9.02 -4.83
N ASN A 171 6.75 -9.44 -4.02
CA ASN A 171 5.31 -9.21 -4.16
C ASN A 171 4.67 -9.70 -5.49
N GLY A 172 3.40 -10.08 -5.41
CA GLY A 172 2.59 -10.41 -6.56
C GLY A 172 1.10 -10.29 -6.22
N PRO A 173 0.20 -10.99 -6.95
CA PRO A 173 0.45 -11.72 -8.21
C PRO A 173 0.84 -10.78 -9.36
N ARG A 174 1.26 -11.34 -10.50
CA ARG A 174 1.57 -10.57 -11.70
C ARG A 174 0.33 -9.86 -12.24
N ASN A 175 -0.78 -10.59 -12.38
CA ASN A 175 -2.04 -10.07 -12.90
C ASN A 175 -3.09 -10.00 -11.78
N PRO A 176 -3.50 -8.80 -11.31
CA PRO A 176 -4.52 -8.67 -10.27
C PRO A 176 -5.97 -8.75 -10.77
N ALA A 177 -6.22 -8.78 -12.08
CA ALA A 177 -7.60 -8.75 -12.61
C ALA A 177 -8.52 -9.84 -12.03
N PRO A 178 -8.07 -11.10 -11.86
CA PRO A 178 -8.93 -12.15 -11.30
C PRO A 178 -9.36 -11.90 -9.85
N MET A 179 -8.64 -11.06 -9.08
CA MET A 179 -9.05 -10.71 -7.72
C MET A 179 -10.43 -10.07 -7.66
N ALA A 180 -10.83 -9.34 -8.72
CA ALA A 180 -12.11 -8.63 -8.74
C ALA A 180 -13.32 -9.57 -8.77
N THR A 181 -13.12 -10.84 -9.13
CA THR A 181 -14.17 -11.86 -9.24
C THR A 181 -14.09 -12.92 -8.14
N VAL A 182 -13.06 -12.89 -7.29
CA VAL A 182 -13.00 -13.80 -6.14
C VAL A 182 -14.12 -13.44 -5.16
N PRO A 183 -14.91 -14.43 -4.68
CA PRO A 183 -15.97 -14.16 -3.72
C PRO A 183 -15.46 -13.46 -2.45
N ARG A 184 -16.25 -12.51 -1.94
CA ARG A 184 -15.83 -11.66 -0.81
C ARG A 184 -15.50 -12.50 0.42
N GLU A 185 -16.32 -13.50 0.72
CA GLU A 185 -16.20 -14.41 1.85
C GLU A 185 -14.90 -15.23 1.81
N LYS A 186 -14.38 -15.53 0.61
CA LYS A 186 -13.10 -16.23 0.46
C LYS A 186 -11.93 -15.34 0.86
N PHE A 187 -11.95 -14.07 0.44
CA PHE A 187 -10.96 -13.09 0.89
C PHE A 187 -11.09 -12.83 2.39
N ALA A 188 -12.30 -12.63 2.91
CA ALA A 188 -12.52 -12.41 4.34
C ALA A 188 -11.97 -13.56 5.18
N ALA A 189 -12.29 -14.80 4.83
CA ALA A 189 -11.78 -15.98 5.52
C ALA A 189 -10.25 -16.08 5.47
N MET A 190 -9.63 -15.79 4.33
CA MET A 190 -8.16 -15.75 4.22
C MET A 190 -7.56 -14.68 5.14
N PHE A 191 -8.11 -13.47 5.17
CA PHE A 191 -7.63 -12.39 6.05
C PHE A 191 -7.77 -12.75 7.52
N GLU A 192 -8.87 -13.38 7.92
CA GLU A 192 -9.05 -13.87 9.28
C GLU A 192 -8.04 -14.98 9.63
N GLY A 193 -7.82 -15.94 8.72
CA GLY A 193 -6.84 -17.00 8.91
C GLY A 193 -5.41 -16.48 9.09
N GLU A 194 -5.07 -15.37 8.43
CA GLU A 194 -3.76 -14.73 8.56
C GLU A 194 -3.58 -13.97 9.89
N LYS A 195 -4.63 -13.75 10.71
CA LYS A 195 -4.47 -13.07 12.00
C LYS A 195 -3.42 -13.74 12.89
N ALA A 196 -3.44 -15.07 12.98
CA ALA A 196 -2.46 -15.80 13.79
C ALA A 196 -1.01 -15.64 13.24
N HIS A 197 -0.87 -15.50 11.93
CA HIS A 197 0.40 -15.19 11.29
C HIS A 197 0.88 -13.77 11.66
N PHE A 198 -0.01 -12.77 11.62
CA PHE A 198 0.32 -11.40 12.04
C PHE A 198 0.61 -11.28 13.54
N ASP A 199 -0.16 -11.94 14.40
CA ASP A 199 0.09 -11.93 15.84
C ASP A 199 1.49 -12.50 16.16
N LYS A 200 1.91 -13.53 15.41
CA LYS A 200 3.27 -14.07 15.51
C LYS A 200 4.34 -13.11 14.95
N MET A 201 4.06 -12.42 13.84
CA MET A 201 4.93 -11.35 13.33
C MET A 201 5.14 -10.25 14.37
N PHE A 202 4.11 -9.82 15.10
CA PHE A 202 4.22 -8.82 16.16
C PHE A 202 5.03 -9.32 17.36
N ALA A 203 5.00 -10.62 17.65
CA ALA A 203 5.82 -11.20 18.71
C ALA A 203 7.30 -11.34 18.31
N LYS A 204 7.58 -11.73 17.05
CA LYS A 204 8.95 -11.99 16.58
C LYS A 204 9.66 -10.74 16.05
N VAL A 205 8.90 -9.84 15.42
CA VAL A 205 9.37 -8.60 14.79
C VAL A 205 10.57 -8.82 13.84
N PRO A 206 10.44 -9.70 12.81
CA PRO A 206 11.52 -9.93 11.85
C PRO A 206 11.82 -8.66 11.04
N LYS A 207 12.99 -8.61 10.39
CA LYS A 207 13.27 -7.55 9.41
C LYS A 207 12.49 -7.84 8.12
N ASN A 208 11.93 -6.81 7.50
CA ASN A 208 11.20 -6.93 6.24
C ASN A 208 11.68 -5.90 5.23
N VAL A 209 12.00 -6.33 4.01
CA VAL A 209 12.21 -5.43 2.87
C VAL A 209 11.23 -5.81 1.77
N SER A 210 10.28 -4.93 1.47
CA SER A 210 9.27 -5.14 0.45
C SER A 210 9.55 -4.28 -0.78
N LEU A 211 9.31 -4.85 -1.96
CA LEU A 211 9.65 -4.25 -3.24
C LEU A 211 8.41 -4.09 -4.09
N ALA A 212 8.02 -2.84 -4.34
CA ALA A 212 6.91 -2.51 -5.21
C ALA A 212 7.20 -2.83 -6.67
N ILE A 213 8.47 -2.90 -7.08
CA ILE A 213 8.86 -3.14 -8.49
C ILE A 213 8.28 -4.44 -9.04
N GLY A 214 8.12 -5.49 -8.21
CA GLY A 214 7.50 -6.73 -8.65
C GLY A 214 5.98 -6.63 -8.87
N GLN A 215 5.33 -5.57 -8.38
CA GLN A 215 3.95 -5.26 -8.71
C GLN A 215 3.83 -4.43 -10.00
N VAL A 216 4.91 -3.81 -10.48
CA VAL A 216 4.92 -2.95 -11.68
C VAL A 216 4.83 -3.79 -12.95
N THR A 217 3.61 -4.24 -13.26
CA THR A 217 3.32 -5.11 -14.40
C THR A 217 2.36 -4.43 -15.38
N ARG A 218 2.39 -4.84 -16.65
CA ARG A 218 1.48 -4.31 -17.67
C ARG A 218 0.04 -4.72 -17.39
N GLU A 219 -0.14 -5.92 -16.87
CA GLU A 219 -1.41 -6.52 -16.48
C GLU A 219 -2.05 -5.72 -15.34
N ARG A 220 -1.25 -5.34 -14.34
CA ARG A 220 -1.69 -4.48 -13.23
C ARG A 220 -2.03 -3.08 -13.69
N ALA A 221 -1.18 -2.47 -14.53
CA ALA A 221 -1.45 -1.17 -15.10
C ALA A 221 -2.75 -1.17 -15.93
N LYS A 222 -2.99 -2.21 -16.75
CA LYS A 222 -4.25 -2.38 -17.49
C LYS A 222 -5.44 -2.51 -16.55
N THR A 223 -5.32 -3.30 -15.48
CA THR A 223 -6.41 -3.56 -14.52
C THR A 223 -6.87 -2.27 -13.82
N TYR A 224 -5.92 -1.42 -13.43
CA TYR A 224 -6.19 -0.19 -12.70
C TYR A 224 -6.22 1.07 -13.60
N GLY A 225 -6.11 0.92 -14.92
CA GLY A 225 -6.09 2.06 -15.85
C GLY A 225 -4.87 2.98 -15.72
N LEU A 226 -3.75 2.48 -15.21
CA LEU A 226 -2.52 3.26 -15.02
C LEU A 226 -1.74 3.38 -16.32
N ASN A 227 -1.11 4.55 -16.54
CA ASN A 227 -0.12 4.70 -17.60
C ASN A 227 1.15 3.92 -17.24
N TYR A 228 1.32 2.72 -17.80
CA TYR A 228 2.43 1.82 -17.45
C TYR A 228 3.82 2.44 -17.61
N PRO A 229 4.20 3.05 -18.76
CA PRO A 229 5.51 3.67 -18.89
C PRO A 229 5.78 4.75 -17.83
N LYS A 230 4.80 5.63 -17.58
CA LYS A 230 4.93 6.70 -16.57
C LYS A 230 5.04 6.12 -15.16
N TRP A 231 4.21 5.14 -14.84
CA TRP A 231 4.23 4.47 -13.53
C TRP A 231 5.56 3.77 -13.28
N LYS A 232 6.05 2.99 -14.26
CA LYS A 232 7.34 2.30 -14.15
C LYS A 232 8.49 3.28 -13.95
N ALA A 233 8.56 4.33 -14.77
CA ALA A 233 9.60 5.34 -14.63
C ALA A 233 9.55 6.06 -13.27
N MET A 234 8.35 6.34 -12.76
CA MET A 234 8.17 6.91 -11.42
C MET A 234 8.71 5.97 -10.34
N VAL A 235 8.32 4.69 -10.36
CA VAL A 235 8.76 3.71 -9.36
C VAL A 235 10.28 3.54 -9.40
N GLU A 236 10.87 3.44 -10.59
CA GLU A 236 12.33 3.35 -10.74
C GLU A 236 13.05 4.58 -10.17
N ALA A 237 12.59 5.79 -10.53
CA ALA A 237 13.17 7.04 -10.02
C ALA A 237 13.00 7.20 -8.50
N ALA A 238 11.85 6.79 -7.97
CA ALA A 238 11.56 6.83 -6.53
C ALA A 238 12.37 5.78 -5.75
N THR A 239 12.77 4.68 -6.37
CA THR A 239 13.54 3.60 -5.72
C THR A 239 14.99 4.01 -5.48
N VAL A 240 15.57 4.82 -6.37
CA VAL A 240 16.97 5.30 -6.27
C VAL A 240 17.08 6.74 -5.79
N VAL A 241 16.08 7.21 -5.06
CA VAL A 241 16.09 8.53 -4.43
C VAL A 241 17.25 8.66 -3.43
N ASN A 242 17.71 9.89 -3.18
CA ASN A 242 18.77 10.15 -2.21
C ASN A 242 18.28 9.85 -0.78
N THR A 243 18.79 8.77 -0.19
CA THR A 243 18.40 8.27 1.13
C THR A 243 18.87 9.17 2.27
N GLU A 244 20.03 9.82 2.17
CA GLU A 244 20.51 10.77 3.19
C GLU A 244 19.57 11.97 3.34
N ARG A 245 19.07 12.48 2.20
CA ARG A 245 18.08 13.56 2.18
C ARG A 245 16.74 13.09 2.74
N LEU A 246 16.31 11.87 2.42
CA LEU A 246 15.11 11.28 3.01
C LEU A 246 15.24 11.09 4.51
N ALA A 247 16.37 10.56 5.00
CA ALA A 247 16.65 10.40 6.41
C ALA A 247 16.64 11.75 7.14
N SER A 248 17.26 12.78 6.55
CA SER A 248 17.29 14.13 7.13
C SER A 248 15.89 14.72 7.29
N LEU A 249 15.08 14.69 6.23
CA LEU A 249 13.70 15.17 6.29
C LEU A 249 12.83 14.29 7.20
N GLY A 250 13.03 12.97 7.13
CA GLY A 250 12.33 11.98 7.95
C GLY A 250 12.55 12.20 9.44
N ASN A 251 13.79 12.41 9.86
CA ASN A 251 14.14 12.73 11.25
C ASN A 251 13.54 14.06 11.71
N LEU A 252 13.49 15.06 10.83
CA LEU A 252 12.84 16.33 11.14
C LEU A 252 11.33 16.13 11.37
N VAL A 253 10.65 15.39 10.49
CA VAL A 253 9.22 15.07 10.63
C VAL A 253 8.96 14.19 11.85
N ALA A 254 9.80 13.19 12.11
CA ALA A 254 9.75 12.34 13.30
C ALA A 254 9.81 13.19 14.58
N GLY A 255 10.69 14.19 14.64
CA GLY A 255 10.77 15.14 15.75
C GLY A 255 9.48 15.97 15.94
N LEU A 256 8.82 16.36 14.84
CA LEU A 256 7.53 17.07 14.91
C LEU A 256 6.42 16.18 15.46
N VAL A 257 6.31 14.94 14.97
CA VAL A 257 5.21 14.02 15.33
C VAL A 257 5.40 13.34 16.68
N SER A 258 6.60 13.38 17.25
CA SER A 258 6.91 12.87 18.59
C SER A 258 6.40 13.78 19.73
N ARG A 259 5.76 14.91 19.41
CA ARG A 259 5.24 15.87 20.40
C ARG A 259 3.76 15.62 20.69
N PRO A 260 3.28 15.79 21.94
CA PRO A 260 1.87 15.56 22.30
C PRO A 260 1.00 16.76 21.90
N VAL A 261 0.89 17.03 20.60
CA VAL A 261 0.18 18.19 20.05
C VAL A 261 -0.99 17.77 19.17
N ASP A 262 -1.94 18.70 18.98
CA ASP A 262 -3.05 18.52 18.05
C ASP A 262 -2.57 18.60 16.60
N VAL A 263 -3.19 17.80 15.75
CA VAL A 263 -3.04 17.82 14.30
C VAL A 263 -4.38 18.14 13.65
N ARG A 264 -4.36 18.99 12.63
CA ARG A 264 -5.52 19.25 11.78
C ARG A 264 -5.18 18.94 10.33
N VAL A 265 -6.07 18.23 9.66
CA VAL A 265 -5.98 17.92 8.23
C VAL A 265 -7.21 18.49 7.54
N THR A 266 -6.99 19.31 6.52
CA THR A 266 -8.06 19.96 5.77
C THR A 266 -7.84 19.86 4.27
N ALA A 267 -8.91 19.74 3.49
CA ALA A 267 -8.87 19.87 2.04
C ALA A 267 -10.23 20.28 1.47
N ASP A 268 -10.24 20.83 0.25
CA ASP A 268 -11.45 21.31 -0.44
C ASP A 268 -12.45 20.19 -0.74
N ASN A 269 -12.01 18.93 -0.72
CA ASN A 269 -12.87 17.76 -0.94
C ASN A 269 -13.81 17.44 0.24
N GLY A 270 -13.82 18.26 1.28
CA GLY A 270 -14.62 18.09 2.50
C GLY A 270 -13.86 17.52 3.68
N THR A 271 -12.56 17.21 3.53
CA THR A 271 -11.72 16.79 4.65
C THR A 271 -11.60 17.90 5.68
N LYS A 272 -11.99 17.59 6.92
CA LYS A 272 -11.82 18.38 8.14
C LYS A 272 -11.66 17.40 9.29
N LEU A 273 -10.44 16.91 9.48
CA LEU A 273 -10.09 15.96 10.53
C LEU A 273 -9.22 16.64 11.58
N LYS A 274 -9.51 16.40 12.86
CA LYS A 274 -8.64 16.74 13.98
C LYS A 274 -8.32 15.47 14.78
N PHE A 275 -7.08 15.35 15.24
CA PHE A 275 -6.67 14.31 16.20
C PHE A 275 -5.47 14.82 17.01
N ARG A 276 -4.96 14.00 17.95
CA ARG A 276 -3.84 14.32 18.83
C ARG A 276 -2.76 13.26 18.75
N LEU A 277 -1.51 13.72 18.67
CA LEU A 277 -0.33 12.85 18.74
C LEU A 277 -0.08 12.41 20.18
N ALA A 278 0.43 11.19 20.35
CA ALA A 278 0.63 10.58 21.67
C ALA A 278 1.82 11.16 22.44
N GLY A 279 2.76 11.83 21.76
CA GLY A 279 4.00 12.30 22.36
C GLY A 279 5.04 11.18 22.51
N PRO A 280 5.97 11.30 23.48
CA PRO A 280 7.17 10.46 23.54
C PRO A 280 6.91 8.99 23.90
N GLU A 281 5.69 8.64 24.35
CA GLU A 281 5.30 7.25 24.63
C GLU A 281 5.21 6.39 23.37
N ARG A 282 5.10 7.02 22.19
CA ARG A 282 5.06 6.33 20.90
C ARG A 282 6.17 6.87 20.00
N LYS A 283 6.99 5.95 19.52
CA LYS A 283 8.09 6.28 18.62
C LYS A 283 7.59 6.24 17.18
N PRO A 284 7.75 7.32 16.40
CA PRO A 284 7.50 7.24 14.96
C PRO A 284 8.49 6.28 14.30
N TYR A 285 8.07 5.68 13.20
CA TYR A 285 8.99 5.01 12.28
C TYR A 285 9.39 5.98 11.16
N VAL A 286 10.61 5.80 10.63
CA VAL A 286 11.12 6.57 9.50
C VAL A 286 11.49 5.60 8.39
N HIS A 287 10.78 5.63 7.27
CA HIS A 287 11.10 4.82 6.11
C HIS A 287 11.99 5.60 5.15
N ASP A 288 13.29 5.62 5.44
CA ASP A 288 14.33 6.25 4.62
C ASP A 288 15.06 5.28 3.67
N GLY A 289 14.66 4.00 3.71
CA GLY A 289 15.21 2.93 2.88
C GLY A 289 16.24 2.05 3.58
N VAL A 290 16.51 2.29 4.86
CA VAL A 290 17.48 1.55 5.68
C VAL A 290 16.79 0.97 6.90
N ILE A 291 17.09 -0.28 7.26
CA ILE A 291 16.79 -0.80 8.60
C ILE A 291 18.03 -0.51 9.45
N SER A 292 18.03 0.64 10.13
CA SER A 292 19.13 1.14 10.94
C SER A 292 19.18 0.46 12.32
N ASP A 293 20.27 0.64 13.07
CA ASP A 293 20.37 0.07 14.42
C ASP A 293 19.39 0.79 15.38
N GLU A 294 19.11 2.07 15.11
CA GLU A 294 18.09 2.88 15.77
C GLU A 294 16.68 2.30 15.54
N ASP A 295 16.36 1.87 14.32
CA ASP A 295 15.09 1.22 14.00
C ASP A 295 14.94 -0.12 14.73
N LEU A 296 16.01 -0.91 14.77
CA LEU A 296 16.03 -2.16 15.52
C LEU A 296 15.76 -1.93 17.02
N ALA A 297 16.18 -0.79 17.56
CA ALA A 297 15.96 -0.37 18.96
C ALA A 297 14.57 0.23 19.22
N VAL A 298 13.86 0.73 18.20
CA VAL A 298 12.43 1.07 18.30
C VAL A 298 11.62 -0.22 18.48
N GLY A 299 11.96 -1.26 17.73
CA GLY A 299 11.47 -2.62 17.98
C GLY A 299 10.00 -2.86 17.60
N THR A 300 9.40 -1.96 16.81
CA THR A 300 8.06 -2.18 16.22
C THR A 300 8.18 -2.82 14.85
N LEU A 301 7.12 -3.48 14.39
CA LEU A 301 7.14 -4.10 13.06
C LEU A 301 7.33 -3.04 11.96
N ALA A 302 6.73 -1.86 12.08
CA ALA A 302 6.89 -0.78 11.11
C ALA A 302 8.33 -0.24 11.08
N SER A 303 8.99 -0.08 12.23
CA SER A 303 10.40 0.35 12.28
C SER A 303 11.34 -0.68 11.64
N ARG A 304 11.04 -1.98 11.76
CA ARG A 304 11.86 -3.07 11.20
C ARG A 304 11.45 -3.45 9.77
N SER A 305 10.70 -2.57 9.09
CA SER A 305 10.23 -2.78 7.74
C SER A 305 10.65 -1.62 6.84
N VAL A 306 11.04 -1.94 5.61
CA VAL A 306 11.33 -0.98 4.56
C VAL A 306 10.53 -1.37 3.32
N ASP A 307 9.83 -0.40 2.74
CA ASP A 307 9.25 -0.52 1.41
C ASP A 307 10.11 0.23 0.39
N LEU A 308 10.42 -0.40 -0.73
CA LEU A 308 11.13 0.20 -1.86
C LEU A 308 10.16 0.34 -3.05
N PRO A 309 9.90 1.55 -3.57
CA PRO A 309 10.48 2.84 -3.15
C PRO A 309 9.99 3.28 -1.76
N THR A 310 10.86 3.99 -1.04
CA THR A 310 10.65 4.42 0.36
C THR A 310 10.25 5.90 0.43
N GLY A 311 9.94 6.40 1.62
CA GLY A 311 9.83 7.84 1.88
C GLY A 311 8.54 8.18 2.61
N GLU A 312 8.42 7.72 3.84
CA GLU A 312 7.27 7.98 4.71
C GLU A 312 7.73 8.07 6.16
N VAL A 313 7.04 8.88 6.96
CA VAL A 313 7.12 8.85 8.43
C VAL A 313 5.73 8.60 8.97
N GLY A 314 5.56 7.57 9.80
CA GLY A 314 4.28 7.25 10.41
C GLY A 314 4.37 7.06 11.91
N ILE A 315 3.21 7.19 12.56
CA ILE A 315 3.06 7.05 14.00
C ILE A 315 1.62 6.67 14.32
N ALA A 316 1.42 5.83 15.34
CA ALA A 316 0.10 5.63 15.93
C ALA A 316 -0.28 6.85 16.81
N PRO A 317 -1.27 7.68 16.44
CA PRO A 317 -1.75 8.79 17.26
C PRO A 317 -2.71 8.31 18.36
N VAL A 318 -3.14 9.19 19.28
CA VAL A 318 -4.10 8.81 20.33
C VAL A 318 -5.42 8.41 19.68
N GLU A 319 -5.80 7.14 19.83
CA GLU A 319 -6.88 6.48 19.11
C GLU A 319 -8.21 7.24 19.30
N GLU A 320 -8.56 7.57 20.55
CA GLU A 320 -9.86 8.20 20.90
C GLU A 320 -9.95 9.68 20.51
N SER A 321 -8.86 10.27 20.02
CA SER A 321 -8.78 11.72 19.78
C SER A 321 -9.33 12.17 18.42
N ALA A 322 -9.49 11.24 17.47
CA ALA A 322 -9.92 11.61 16.13
C ALA A 322 -11.40 12.04 16.09
N SER A 323 -11.64 13.19 15.46
CA SER A 323 -12.97 13.74 15.25
C SER A 323 -13.04 14.53 13.95
N GLY A 324 -14.13 14.36 13.20
CA GLY A 324 -14.36 15.02 11.92
C GLY A 324 -14.29 14.04 10.75
N THR A 325 -14.16 14.56 9.53
CA THR A 325 -14.26 13.75 8.31
C THR A 325 -12.95 13.78 7.53
N PHE A 326 -12.51 12.62 7.07
CA PHE A 326 -11.38 12.47 6.15
C PHE A 326 -11.88 11.90 4.83
N VAL A 327 -11.44 12.47 3.71
CA VAL A 327 -11.80 12.02 2.36
C VAL A 327 -10.52 11.87 1.53
N ALA A 328 -10.26 10.66 1.04
CA ALA A 328 -9.18 10.41 0.10
C ALA A 328 -9.45 11.11 -1.25
N ASP A 329 -8.44 11.75 -1.81
CA ASP A 329 -8.55 12.48 -3.09
C ASP A 329 -7.92 11.73 -4.27
N VAL A 330 -7.13 10.68 -4.01
CA VAL A 330 -6.56 9.81 -5.03
C VAL A 330 -7.17 8.40 -4.96
N PRO A 331 -7.33 7.71 -6.11
CA PRO A 331 -7.87 6.36 -6.12
C PRO A 331 -6.96 5.35 -5.39
N ILE A 332 -7.59 4.39 -4.71
CA ILE A 332 -6.90 3.33 -3.95
C ILE A 332 -7.07 1.99 -4.70
N PRO A 333 -6.01 1.40 -5.25
CA PRO A 333 -6.07 0.10 -5.89
C PRO A 333 -6.34 -1.01 -4.88
N GLN A 334 -7.47 -1.71 -5.03
CA GLN A 334 -7.88 -2.78 -4.12
C GLN A 334 -8.54 -3.94 -4.87
N ARG A 335 -7.93 -5.14 -4.78
CA ARG A 335 -8.41 -6.40 -5.38
C ARG A 335 -8.90 -6.28 -6.82
N GLY A 336 -8.14 -5.60 -7.69
CA GLY A 336 -8.49 -5.47 -9.12
C GLY A 336 -9.55 -4.41 -9.44
N ARG A 337 -9.90 -3.55 -8.48
CA ARG A 337 -10.72 -2.33 -8.66
C ARG A 337 -10.04 -1.11 -8.03
N LEU A 338 -10.42 0.08 -8.48
CA LEU A 338 -10.05 1.33 -7.82
C LEU A 338 -11.17 1.77 -6.88
N VAL A 339 -10.88 1.97 -5.61
CA VAL A 339 -11.78 2.65 -4.68
C VAL A 339 -11.55 4.16 -4.82
N GLU A 340 -12.62 4.92 -5.07
CA GLU A 340 -12.52 6.36 -5.32
C GLU A 340 -13.30 7.13 -4.26
N GLY A 341 -12.71 8.22 -3.75
CA GLY A 341 -13.35 9.10 -2.78
C GLY A 341 -13.75 8.39 -1.49
N LEU A 342 -12.87 7.52 -0.97
CA LEU A 342 -13.04 6.86 0.32
C LEU A 342 -13.20 7.93 1.40
N SER A 343 -14.19 7.78 2.28
CA SER A 343 -14.51 8.75 3.31
C SER A 343 -14.79 8.06 4.64
N TRP A 344 -14.24 8.64 5.70
CA TRP A 344 -14.51 8.24 7.09
C TRP A 344 -14.91 9.45 7.92
N THR A 345 -16.00 9.32 8.68
CA THR A 345 -16.37 10.30 9.71
C THR A 345 -16.10 9.73 11.09
N PHE A 346 -15.17 10.35 11.82
CA PHE A 346 -14.76 9.96 13.17
C PHE A 346 -15.54 10.72 14.24
N ARG A 347 -15.91 9.99 15.30
CA ARG A 347 -16.37 10.54 16.59
C ARG A 347 -15.68 9.78 17.71
N ASN A 348 -14.97 10.51 18.58
CA ASN A 348 -14.23 9.93 19.71
C ASN A 348 -13.30 8.78 19.26
N GLY A 349 -12.59 8.97 18.16
CA GLY A 349 -11.66 7.99 17.61
C GLY A 349 -12.27 6.87 16.77
N LYS A 350 -13.60 6.82 16.63
CA LYS A 350 -14.29 5.73 15.93
C LYS A 350 -14.99 6.18 14.67
N VAL A 351 -14.89 5.39 13.61
CA VAL A 351 -15.60 5.59 12.36
C VAL A 351 -17.09 5.34 12.58
N THR A 352 -17.88 6.41 12.37
CA THR A 352 -19.35 6.40 12.44
C THR A 352 -20.02 6.43 11.07
N ASP A 353 -19.29 6.87 10.04
CA ASP A 353 -19.68 6.75 8.63
C ASP A 353 -18.50 6.24 7.81
N PHE A 354 -18.73 5.23 6.99
CA PHE A 354 -17.75 4.65 6.07
C PHE A 354 -18.35 4.57 4.68
N SER A 355 -17.92 5.48 3.80
CA SER A 355 -18.46 5.65 2.45
C SER A 355 -17.36 5.73 1.38
N ALA A 356 -17.74 5.57 0.11
CA ALA A 356 -16.87 5.84 -1.04
C ALA A 356 -17.71 6.25 -2.25
N LYS A 357 -17.16 7.06 -3.16
CA LYS A 357 -17.84 7.41 -4.43
C LYS A 357 -17.97 6.20 -5.35
N LYS A 358 -16.97 5.32 -5.36
CA LYS A 358 -17.01 4.06 -6.13
C LYS A 358 -16.36 2.92 -5.35
N ASN A 359 -16.89 1.72 -5.55
CA ASN A 359 -16.29 0.45 -5.12
C ASN A 359 -16.08 0.30 -3.60
N LEU A 360 -16.92 0.93 -2.76
CA LEU A 360 -16.88 0.77 -1.29
C LEU A 360 -16.76 -0.69 -0.81
N PRO A 361 -17.48 -1.69 -1.39
CA PRO A 361 -17.36 -3.08 -0.95
C PRO A 361 -15.94 -3.68 -1.05
N PHE A 362 -15.05 -3.07 -1.85
CA PHE A 362 -13.66 -3.50 -1.96
C PHE A 362 -12.80 -3.00 -0.79
N ALA A 363 -13.09 -1.80 -0.26
CA ALA A 363 -12.49 -1.35 1.00
C ALA A 363 -13.05 -2.14 2.19
N GLN A 364 -14.35 -2.46 2.19
CA GLN A 364 -15.02 -3.19 3.26
C GLN A 364 -14.90 -4.72 3.19
N THR A 365 -13.89 -5.25 2.50
CA THR A 365 -13.78 -6.67 2.15
C THR A 365 -14.06 -7.64 3.30
N ASN A 366 -13.33 -7.47 4.41
CA ASN A 366 -13.43 -8.25 5.65
C ASN A 366 -14.01 -7.41 6.79
N TRP A 367 -14.68 -6.30 6.48
CA TRP A 367 -15.17 -5.38 7.50
C TRP A 367 -16.23 -6.03 8.40
N ALA A 368 -17.15 -6.80 7.82
CA ALA A 368 -18.24 -7.42 8.57
C ALA A 368 -17.74 -8.54 9.50
N GLU A 369 -16.73 -9.27 9.07
CA GLU A 369 -16.16 -10.41 9.78
C GLU A 369 -15.00 -10.03 10.70
N ALA A 370 -14.47 -8.82 10.55
CA ALA A 370 -13.32 -8.38 11.32
C ALA A 370 -13.59 -8.35 12.83
N THR A 371 -12.61 -8.87 13.56
CA THR A 371 -12.56 -8.94 15.02
C THR A 371 -11.74 -7.78 15.59
N GLY A 372 -11.94 -7.50 16.88
CA GLY A 372 -11.35 -6.33 17.55
C GLY A 372 -11.97 -5.01 17.07
N SER A 373 -11.33 -3.88 17.41
CA SER A 373 -11.88 -2.55 17.11
C SER A 373 -11.48 -2.07 15.71
N LYS A 374 -12.09 -2.65 14.68
CA LYS A 374 -11.84 -2.36 13.26
C LYS A 374 -12.11 -0.91 12.82
N ASP A 375 -12.94 -0.20 13.58
CA ASP A 375 -13.42 1.16 13.32
C ASP A 375 -12.63 2.23 14.06
N VAL A 376 -11.59 1.87 14.80
CA VAL A 376 -10.75 2.80 15.54
C VAL A 376 -9.72 3.47 14.62
N PHE A 377 -9.44 4.74 14.87
CA PHE A 377 -8.36 5.49 14.25
C PHE A 377 -7.01 4.83 14.56
N GLY A 378 -6.32 4.36 13.53
CA GLY A 378 -5.15 3.51 13.68
C GLY A 378 -3.85 4.29 13.63
N GLU A 379 -3.62 4.99 12.52
CA GLU A 379 -2.31 5.56 12.20
C GLU A 379 -2.45 6.83 11.35
N VAL A 380 -1.44 7.70 11.46
CA VAL A 380 -1.19 8.76 10.47
C VAL A 380 0.23 8.61 9.93
N SER A 381 0.38 8.79 8.62
CA SER A 381 1.68 8.83 7.96
C SER A 381 1.81 10.02 7.00
N PHE A 382 3.05 10.44 6.75
CA PHE A 382 3.39 11.59 5.93
C PHE A 382 4.44 11.21 4.88
N GLY A 383 4.11 11.39 3.60
CA GLY A 383 4.99 11.06 2.49
C GLY A 383 6.10 12.08 2.26
N LEU A 384 7.28 11.59 1.85
CA LEU A 384 8.54 12.34 1.75
C LEU A 384 9.22 12.21 0.39
N ASN A 385 8.85 11.21 -0.41
CA ASN A 385 9.55 10.90 -1.65
C ASN A 385 9.19 11.91 -2.75
N SER A 386 10.12 12.81 -3.06
CA SER A 386 9.94 13.85 -4.09
C SER A 386 9.89 13.32 -5.53
N LYS A 387 10.22 12.04 -5.75
CA LYS A 387 10.18 11.40 -7.07
C LYS A 387 8.89 10.60 -7.27
N ALA A 388 8.18 10.27 -6.19
CA ALA A 388 6.89 9.62 -6.27
C ALA A 388 5.81 10.62 -6.74
N LEU A 389 4.82 10.11 -7.46
CA LEU A 389 3.71 10.91 -7.99
C LEU A 389 2.37 10.32 -7.52
N PRO A 390 1.37 11.16 -7.20
CA PRO A 390 0.05 10.69 -6.79
C PRO A 390 -0.71 10.06 -7.96
N GLY A 391 -1.71 9.24 -7.62
CA GLY A 391 -2.59 8.57 -8.60
C GLY A 391 -2.08 7.23 -9.11
N PHE A 392 -1.06 6.67 -8.46
CA PHE A 392 -0.56 5.31 -8.70
C PHE A 392 -0.79 4.44 -7.45
N MET A 393 -0.03 3.36 -7.29
CA MET A 393 -0.14 2.50 -6.11
C MET A 393 0.63 3.07 -4.91
N GLN A 394 1.73 3.78 -5.15
CA GLN A 394 2.65 4.30 -4.13
C GLN A 394 2.21 5.68 -3.61
N ASN A 395 0.90 5.86 -3.35
CA ASN A 395 0.36 7.18 -3.00
C ASN A 395 0.89 7.72 -1.66
N SER A 396 1.10 6.84 -0.67
CA SER A 396 1.44 7.23 0.70
C SER A 396 2.83 7.85 0.84
N ILE A 397 3.79 7.40 0.02
CA ILE A 397 5.17 7.92 0.04
C ILE A 397 5.34 9.25 -0.71
N VAL A 398 4.33 9.71 -1.46
CA VAL A 398 4.41 10.93 -2.25
C VAL A 398 4.65 12.12 -1.32
N ALA A 399 5.68 12.92 -1.61
CA ALA A 399 6.03 14.08 -0.81
C ALA A 399 4.80 14.99 -0.58
N GLY A 400 4.45 15.19 0.71
CA GLY A 400 3.34 16.05 1.13
C GLY A 400 1.96 15.37 1.19
N THR A 401 1.87 14.09 0.82
CA THR A 401 0.68 13.28 1.10
C THR A 401 0.58 13.00 2.60
N VAL A 402 -0.63 13.11 3.15
CA VAL A 402 -0.97 12.55 4.46
C VAL A 402 -1.86 11.33 4.28
N SER A 403 -1.52 10.21 4.92
CA SER A 403 -2.37 9.02 4.90
C SER A 403 -2.94 8.76 6.29
N ILE A 404 -4.21 8.39 6.33
CA ILE A 404 -4.93 8.03 7.54
C ILE A 404 -5.29 6.56 7.48
N SER A 405 -5.11 5.85 8.60
CA SER A 405 -5.46 4.43 8.72
C SER A 405 -6.51 4.19 9.80
N ILE A 406 -7.29 3.13 9.65
CA ILE A 406 -8.19 2.59 10.67
C ILE A 406 -7.90 1.12 10.94
N GLY A 407 -8.28 0.63 12.13
CA GLY A 407 -8.09 -0.74 12.54
C GLY A 407 -6.78 -0.95 13.31
N ASP A 408 -6.14 -2.11 13.10
CA ASP A 408 -4.95 -2.52 13.84
C ASP A 408 -3.81 -1.51 13.69
N ASN A 409 -3.19 -1.14 14.80
CA ASN A 409 -2.07 -0.20 14.81
C ASN A 409 -0.90 -0.67 15.68
N ARG A 410 -0.87 -1.96 16.06
CA ARG A 410 0.21 -2.54 16.89
C ARG A 410 1.57 -2.42 16.21
N GLY A 411 1.58 -2.52 14.88
CA GLY A 411 2.78 -2.38 14.05
C GLY A 411 3.47 -1.02 14.15
N ALA A 412 2.71 0.04 14.42
CA ALA A 412 3.21 1.41 14.61
C ALA A 412 3.34 1.79 16.11
N GLY A 413 3.22 0.82 17.02
CA GLY A 413 3.32 1.04 18.47
C GLY A 413 2.02 1.49 19.15
N GLY A 414 0.88 1.40 18.47
CA GLY A 414 -0.44 1.65 19.05
C GLY A 414 -1.00 0.48 19.87
N LYS A 415 -2.18 0.68 20.46
CA LYS A 415 -2.80 -0.29 21.40
C LYS A 415 -3.94 -1.09 20.79
N ASN A 416 -4.39 -0.75 19.58
CA ASN A 416 -5.57 -1.36 18.98
C ASN A 416 -5.21 -2.66 18.29
N ASP A 417 -5.70 -3.77 18.83
CA ASP A 417 -5.66 -5.10 18.21
C ASP A 417 -6.94 -5.31 17.39
N SER A 418 -6.78 -5.48 16.08
CA SER A 418 -7.87 -5.79 15.17
C SER A 418 -7.42 -6.72 14.06
N SER A 419 -8.37 -7.46 13.47
CA SER A 419 -8.13 -8.20 12.23
C SER A 419 -8.43 -7.37 10.97
N TYR A 420 -8.67 -6.08 11.10
CA TYR A 420 -8.89 -5.15 10.00
C TYR A 420 -7.83 -4.06 10.01
N GLY A 421 -7.41 -3.64 8.83
CA GLY A 421 -6.56 -2.50 8.61
C GLY A 421 -6.85 -1.93 7.22
N PHE A 422 -7.05 -0.62 7.13
CA PHE A 422 -7.17 0.05 5.84
C PHE A 422 -6.64 1.46 5.93
N SER A 423 -5.96 1.91 4.87
CA SER A 423 -5.32 3.22 4.79
C SER A 423 -5.83 4.00 3.60
N ALA A 424 -5.90 5.31 3.76
CA ALA A 424 -6.47 6.23 2.80
C ALA A 424 -5.57 7.48 2.66
N PRO A 425 -5.00 7.72 1.47
CA PRO A 425 -4.13 8.86 1.22
C PRO A 425 -4.92 10.12 0.82
N LEU A 426 -4.41 11.29 1.23
CA LEU A 426 -4.82 12.61 0.80
C LEU A 426 -3.58 13.36 0.26
N ALA A 427 -3.47 13.43 -1.06
CA ALA A 427 -2.32 14.02 -1.75
C ALA A 427 -2.37 15.56 -1.79
N HIS A 428 -3.57 16.15 -1.89
CA HIS A 428 -3.77 17.60 -1.97
C HIS A 428 -4.48 18.11 -0.71
N GLY A 429 -3.81 17.96 0.44
CA GLY A 429 -4.29 18.42 1.73
C GLY A 429 -3.37 19.43 2.40
N THR A 430 -3.93 20.17 3.35
CA THR A 430 -3.18 21.04 4.26
C THR A 430 -3.14 20.39 5.65
N VAL A 431 -1.97 20.36 6.27
CA VAL A 431 -1.73 19.78 7.60
C VAL A 431 -1.13 20.83 8.53
N GLU A 432 -1.78 21.02 9.67
CA GLU A 432 -1.24 21.76 10.80
C GLU A 432 -0.83 20.79 11.91
N ILE A 433 0.39 20.93 12.44
CA ILE A 433 0.87 20.21 13.62
C ILE A 433 1.19 21.23 14.71
N GLY A 434 0.51 21.15 15.86
CA GLY A 434 0.69 22.10 16.96
C GLY A 434 0.39 23.55 16.57
N GLY A 435 -0.55 23.75 15.63
CA GLY A 435 -0.93 25.08 15.12
C GLY A 435 0.03 25.67 14.08
N LYS A 436 1.08 24.95 13.68
CA LYS A 436 1.95 25.35 12.55
C LYS A 436 1.59 24.54 11.31
N THR A 437 1.33 25.22 10.20
CA THR A 437 1.18 24.58 8.89
C THR A 437 2.52 23.97 8.47
N VAL A 438 2.54 22.65 8.29
CA VAL A 438 3.74 21.88 7.86
C VAL A 438 3.60 21.34 6.43
N ILE A 439 2.36 21.15 5.98
CA ILE A 439 2.02 20.80 4.60
C ILE A 439 0.93 21.78 4.18
N GLN A 440 1.08 22.40 3.01
CA GLN A 440 0.09 23.26 2.39
C GLN A 440 -0.22 22.74 0.99
N ASP A 441 -1.47 22.35 0.77
CA ASP A 441 -2.00 21.81 -0.50
C ASP A 441 -1.11 20.73 -1.13
N GLY A 442 -0.67 19.77 -0.30
CA GLY A 442 0.20 18.67 -0.71
C GLY A 442 1.68 19.01 -0.82
N THR A 443 2.12 20.17 -0.33
CA THR A 443 3.53 20.60 -0.38
C THR A 443 4.08 20.86 1.02
N TRP A 444 5.23 20.26 1.35
CA TRP A 444 5.95 20.55 2.59
C TRP A 444 6.37 22.03 2.67
N THR A 445 6.20 22.65 3.84
CA THR A 445 6.56 24.06 4.10
C THR A 445 7.81 24.23 4.98
N ILE A 446 8.46 23.12 5.33
CA ILE A 446 9.54 23.01 6.32
C ILE A 446 10.88 22.59 5.73
#